data_AF-A0A026VZ41-F1
#
_entry.id   AF-A0A026VZ41-F1
#
_cell.length_a   1.000
_cell.length_b   1.000
_cell.length_c   1.000
_cell.angle_alpha   90.00
_cell.angle_beta   90.00
_cell.angle_gamma   90.00
#
_symmetry.space_group_name_H-M   'P 1'
#
loop_
_entity.id
_entity.type
_entity.pdbx_description
1 polymer ?
#
loop_
_entity_poly.entity_id
_entity_poly.type
_entity_poly.pdbx_seq_one_letter_code
_entity_poly.pdbx_strand_id
1 'polypeptide(L)'
;MFNNYHSRLKFTYEVGDNGSISFLDTEIIVDNGTIITNWYRKPTFSGRYINYFSNHPFKYKISVINSLVDRAILLSDDRFHVSNITIVKDILSNNGYPVNIINKYVLKRIKHLKHKNGRHNLENERKNKNKERITIPYIKNLSSTIGKILNSVGFQVAYTVPNKLDQIIKRGKDMLPKLKQMNVVYKINCLHCDACYVGQTKRHVETRLREHMVDVRKSVSDHSVVSKHRVTYDHDFDWSDPLVLHRDEFTRRREIAEMYFIKKQTKPVNLQRDTNNLPGVYDRVIRSA
;
A
#
# COMPACT_ATOMS: atom_id res chain seq x y z
N MET A 1 5.68 33.97 -25.89
CA MET A 1 5.35 34.94 -24.82
C MET A 1 5.61 34.36 -23.42
N PHE A 2 5.12 33.15 -23.07
CA PHE A 2 5.26 32.59 -21.71
C PHE A 2 6.70 32.25 -21.25
N ASN A 3 7.59 31.80 -22.16
CA ASN A 3 8.96 31.42 -21.80
C ASN A 3 9.93 32.60 -21.59
N ASN A 4 9.45 33.83 -21.69
CA ASN A 4 10.26 35.03 -21.53
C ASN A 4 10.14 35.66 -20.13
N TYR A 5 9.27 35.13 -19.25
CA TYR A 5 9.02 35.70 -17.92
C TYR A 5 10.06 35.32 -16.85
N HIS A 6 10.70 34.15 -16.93
CA HIS A 6 11.71 33.74 -15.95
C HIS A 6 12.71 32.72 -16.53
N SER A 7 14.01 32.98 -16.35
CA SER A 7 15.09 32.19 -16.99
C SER A 7 15.11 30.70 -16.60
N ARG A 8 14.61 30.36 -15.40
CA ARG A 8 14.52 28.98 -14.88
C ARG A 8 13.16 28.30 -15.07
N LEU A 9 12.16 28.99 -15.64
CA LEU A 9 10.82 28.43 -15.87
C LEU A 9 10.54 28.41 -17.37
N LYS A 10 10.49 27.21 -17.95
CA LYS A 10 10.15 27.01 -19.36
C LYS A 10 8.88 26.17 -19.45
N PHE A 11 7.82 26.76 -19.97
CA PHE A 11 6.63 26.08 -20.44
C PHE A 11 6.97 25.31 -21.71
N THR A 12 6.61 24.04 -21.71
CA THR A 12 6.63 23.17 -22.88
C THR A 12 5.23 23.09 -23.45
N TYR A 13 5.12 22.90 -24.76
CA TYR A 13 3.87 22.59 -25.43
C TYR A 13 4.11 21.45 -26.40
N GLU A 14 3.05 20.69 -26.67
CA GLU A 14 3.05 19.64 -27.67
C GLU A 14 2.30 20.16 -28.90
N VAL A 15 2.86 19.93 -30.09
CA VAL A 15 2.21 20.26 -31.36
C VAL A 15 1.60 18.97 -31.90
N GLY A 16 0.35 19.05 -32.37
CA GLY A 16 -0.30 17.91 -32.99
C GLY A 16 0.44 17.45 -34.25
N ASP A 17 0.37 16.16 -34.52
CA ASP A 17 0.93 15.52 -35.71
C ASP A 17 -0.21 14.92 -36.55
N ASN A 18 -0.18 15.15 -37.86
CA ASN A 18 -1.18 14.65 -38.82
C ASN A 18 -2.65 14.91 -38.42
N GLY A 19 -2.95 16.09 -37.88
CA GLY A 19 -4.30 16.45 -37.43
C GLY A 19 -4.73 15.77 -36.13
N SER A 20 -3.80 15.19 -35.38
CA SER A 20 -4.06 14.52 -34.09
C SER A 20 -3.13 15.00 -32.99
N ILE A 21 -3.58 14.94 -31.73
CA ILE A 21 -2.76 15.21 -30.55
C ILE A 21 -3.19 14.32 -29.40
N SER A 22 -2.23 13.83 -28.62
CA SER A 22 -2.52 13.01 -27.45
C SER A 22 -2.69 13.85 -26.19
N PHE A 23 -3.70 13.54 -25.38
CA PHE A 23 -3.90 14.11 -24.05
C PHE A 23 -4.29 13.01 -23.06
N LEU A 24 -3.42 12.75 -22.08
CA LEU A 24 -3.58 11.64 -21.12
C LEU A 24 -3.73 10.28 -21.82
N ASP A 25 -4.86 9.60 -21.61
CA ASP A 25 -5.20 8.30 -22.18
C ASP A 25 -6.03 8.44 -23.47
N THR A 26 -6.12 9.64 -24.06
CA THR A 26 -6.96 9.91 -25.24
C THR A 26 -6.14 10.55 -26.36
N GLU A 27 -6.33 10.07 -27.58
CA GLU A 27 -5.87 10.71 -28.82
C GLU A 27 -7.04 11.50 -29.38
N ILE A 28 -6.84 12.80 -29.57
CA ILE A 28 -7.80 13.74 -30.14
C ILE A 28 -7.46 13.87 -31.61
N ILE A 29 -8.42 13.59 -32.49
CA ILE A 29 -8.22 13.55 -33.95
C ILE A 29 -9.21 14.53 -34.58
N VAL A 30 -8.72 15.38 -35.48
CA VAL A 30 -9.55 16.26 -36.30
C VAL A 30 -9.89 15.54 -37.60
N ASP A 31 -11.15 15.11 -37.73
CA ASP A 31 -11.71 14.40 -38.89
C ASP A 31 -12.74 15.30 -39.57
N ASN A 32 -12.41 15.84 -40.75
CA ASN A 32 -13.28 16.73 -41.55
C ASN A 32 -13.90 17.89 -40.75
N GLY A 33 -13.10 18.54 -39.89
CA GLY A 33 -13.54 19.65 -39.04
C GLY A 33 -14.31 19.24 -37.78
N THR A 34 -14.49 17.94 -37.55
CA THR A 34 -15.07 17.38 -36.32
C THR A 34 -13.99 16.77 -35.45
N ILE A 35 -14.15 16.83 -34.13
CA ILE A 35 -13.25 16.16 -33.19
C ILE A 35 -13.79 14.75 -32.91
N ILE A 36 -12.97 13.75 -33.19
CA ILE A 36 -13.17 12.37 -32.72
C ILE A 36 -12.06 12.00 -31.75
N THR A 37 -12.27 10.93 -30.99
CA THR A 37 -11.30 10.47 -29.99
C THR A 37 -10.96 9.01 -30.17
N ASN A 38 -9.77 8.62 -29.74
CA ASN A 38 -9.36 7.22 -29.66
C ASN A 38 -8.60 6.95 -28.35
N TRP A 39 -8.61 5.71 -27.87
CA TRP A 39 -7.90 5.33 -26.67
C TRP A 39 -6.39 5.32 -26.96
N TYR A 40 -5.66 6.24 -26.33
CA TYR A 40 -4.22 6.40 -26.50
C TYR A 40 -3.43 5.64 -25.43
N ARG A 41 -2.24 5.16 -25.82
CA ARG A 41 -1.25 4.53 -24.96
C ARG A 41 0.11 5.06 -25.38
N LYS A 42 0.89 5.58 -24.42
CA LYS A 42 2.26 6.05 -24.71
C LYS A 42 3.12 4.93 -25.33
N PRO A 43 4.09 5.23 -26.20
CA PRO A 43 5.00 4.22 -26.77
C PRO A 43 5.74 3.38 -25.72
N THR A 44 5.96 3.93 -24.52
CA THR A 44 6.60 3.25 -23.38
C THR A 44 5.65 2.37 -22.57
N PHE A 45 4.38 2.25 -22.98
CA PHE A 45 3.38 1.44 -22.30
C PHE A 45 3.72 -0.05 -22.39
N SER A 46 3.98 -0.67 -21.25
CA SER A 46 4.38 -2.09 -21.17
C SER A 46 3.23 -3.09 -21.26
N GLY A 47 1.97 -2.65 -21.23
CA GLY A 47 0.82 -3.55 -21.18
C GLY A 47 0.68 -4.37 -19.89
N ARG A 48 1.47 -4.09 -18.84
CA ARG A 48 1.46 -4.88 -17.60
C ARG A 48 0.33 -4.47 -16.65
N TYR A 49 -0.48 -5.44 -16.26
CA TYR A 49 -1.57 -5.32 -15.28
C TYR A 49 -1.44 -6.41 -14.22
N ILE A 50 -2.43 -6.52 -13.33
CA ILE A 50 -2.52 -7.62 -12.36
C ILE A 50 -2.50 -8.94 -13.12
N ASN A 51 -1.42 -9.72 -12.98
CA ASN A 51 -1.32 -11.05 -13.57
C ASN A 51 -2.42 -11.97 -13.03
N TYR A 52 -3.02 -12.79 -13.89
CA TYR A 52 -4.14 -13.66 -13.50
C TYR A 52 -3.77 -14.69 -12.42
N PHE A 53 -2.53 -15.15 -12.35
CA PHE A 53 -2.09 -16.14 -11.35
C PHE A 53 -1.70 -15.49 -10.01
N SER A 54 -1.61 -14.17 -9.94
CA SER A 54 -1.30 -13.48 -8.70
C SER A 54 -2.37 -13.72 -7.62
N ASN A 55 -1.94 -13.64 -6.36
CA ASN A 55 -2.79 -13.83 -5.18
C ASN A 55 -3.65 -12.60 -4.88
N HIS A 56 -4.53 -12.24 -5.83
CA HIS A 56 -5.50 -11.16 -5.71
C HIS A 56 -6.93 -11.72 -5.67
N PRO A 57 -7.88 -11.03 -5.01
CA PRO A 57 -9.30 -11.36 -5.11
C PRO A 57 -9.74 -11.43 -6.57
N PHE A 58 -10.56 -12.42 -6.91
CA PHE A 58 -11.09 -12.57 -8.28
C PHE A 58 -11.81 -11.30 -8.76
N LYS A 59 -12.51 -10.60 -7.86
CA LYS A 59 -13.17 -9.32 -8.15
C LYS A 59 -12.19 -8.26 -8.69
N TYR A 60 -10.94 -8.23 -8.21
CA TYR A 60 -9.94 -7.26 -8.68
C TYR A 60 -9.48 -7.59 -10.09
N LYS A 61 -9.32 -8.89 -10.42
CA LYS A 61 -9.02 -9.37 -11.78
C LYS A 61 -10.14 -8.98 -12.75
N ILE A 62 -11.40 -9.14 -12.34
CA ILE A 62 -12.56 -8.68 -13.14
C ILE A 62 -12.58 -7.15 -13.27
N SER A 63 -12.20 -6.43 -12.22
CA SER A 63 -12.11 -4.96 -12.28
C SER A 63 -11.10 -4.49 -13.33
N VAL A 64 -9.96 -5.17 -13.49
CA VAL A 64 -8.99 -4.87 -14.54
C VAL A 64 -9.61 -5.00 -15.93
N ILE A 65 -10.33 -6.11 -16.19
CA ILE A 65 -11.05 -6.31 -17.45
C ILE A 65 -12.04 -5.16 -17.69
N ASN A 66 -12.85 -4.84 -16.68
CA ASN A 66 -13.87 -3.79 -16.78
C ASN A 66 -13.25 -2.42 -17.09
N SER A 67 -12.17 -2.05 -16.38
CA SER A 67 -11.51 -0.76 -16.58
C SER A 67 -10.85 -0.64 -17.95
N LEU A 68 -10.31 -1.73 -18.49
CA LEU A 68 -9.75 -1.74 -19.85
C LEU A 68 -10.84 -1.57 -20.91
N VAL A 69 -11.95 -2.30 -20.78
CA VAL A 69 -13.11 -2.16 -21.67
C VAL A 69 -13.71 -0.75 -21.58
N ASP A 70 -13.81 -0.19 -20.37
CA ASP A 70 -14.29 1.17 -20.16
C ASP A 70 -13.43 2.18 -20.90
N ARG A 71 -12.09 2.10 -20.80
CA ARG A 71 -11.19 2.99 -21.55
C ARG A 71 -11.32 2.83 -23.07
N ALA A 72 -11.33 1.59 -23.54
CA ALA A 72 -11.43 1.26 -24.96
C ALA A 72 -12.70 1.77 -25.65
N ILE A 73 -13.79 1.96 -24.89
CA ILE A 73 -15.10 2.35 -25.41
C ILE A 73 -15.43 3.81 -25.06
N LEU A 74 -15.23 4.22 -23.81
CA LEU A 74 -15.65 5.55 -23.33
C LEU A 74 -14.70 6.66 -23.74
N LEU A 75 -13.45 6.34 -24.10
CA LEU A 75 -12.46 7.31 -24.58
C LEU A 75 -12.29 7.26 -26.10
N SER A 76 -13.21 6.62 -26.82
CA SER A 76 -13.06 6.39 -28.25
C SER A 76 -14.37 6.53 -29.00
N ASP A 77 -14.27 7.08 -30.21
CA ASP A 77 -15.30 7.01 -31.24
C ASP A 77 -15.62 5.54 -31.57
N ASP A 78 -16.86 5.27 -31.94
CA ASP A 78 -17.38 3.92 -32.15
C ASP A 78 -16.65 3.16 -33.26
N ARG A 79 -16.13 3.89 -34.25
CA ARG A 79 -15.26 3.37 -35.31
C ARG A 79 -14.02 2.63 -34.79
N PHE A 80 -13.51 2.99 -33.61
CA PHE A 80 -12.32 2.37 -33.01
C PHE A 80 -12.64 1.28 -32.00
N HIS A 81 -13.90 1.04 -31.64
CA HIS A 81 -14.24 0.10 -30.56
C HIS A 81 -13.80 -1.32 -30.86
N VAL A 82 -13.93 -1.78 -32.12
CA VAL A 82 -13.54 -3.15 -32.51
C VAL A 82 -12.04 -3.36 -32.35
N SER A 83 -11.21 -2.46 -32.90
CA SER A 83 -9.75 -2.55 -32.80
C SER A 83 -9.27 -2.41 -31.35
N ASN A 84 -9.84 -1.47 -30.58
CA ASN A 84 -9.48 -1.29 -29.18
C ASN A 84 -9.85 -2.49 -28.31
N ILE A 85 -10.99 -3.16 -28.58
CA ILE A 85 -11.35 -4.39 -27.86
C ILE A 85 -10.40 -5.54 -28.19
N THR A 86 -9.91 -5.65 -29.43
CA THR A 86 -8.84 -6.61 -29.77
C THR A 86 -7.58 -6.35 -28.93
N ILE A 87 -7.13 -5.09 -28.86
CA ILE A 87 -6.00 -4.68 -28.01
C ILE A 87 -6.24 -5.05 -26.54
N VAL A 88 -7.45 -4.82 -26.01
CA VAL A 88 -7.80 -5.22 -24.63
C VAL A 88 -7.64 -6.73 -24.42
N LYS A 89 -8.11 -7.55 -25.36
CA LYS A 89 -7.99 -9.01 -25.27
C LYS A 89 -6.53 -9.47 -25.32
N ASP A 90 -5.71 -8.83 -26.17
CA ASP A 90 -4.28 -9.15 -26.27
C ASP A 90 -3.54 -8.78 -24.98
N ILE A 91 -3.78 -7.59 -24.44
CA ILE A 91 -3.24 -7.15 -23.15
C ILE A 91 -3.62 -8.15 -22.05
N LEU A 92 -4.89 -8.55 -21.95
CA LEU A 92 -5.34 -9.49 -20.92
C LEU A 92 -4.70 -10.88 -21.09
N SER A 93 -4.60 -11.37 -22.32
CA SER A 93 -3.95 -12.65 -22.64
C SER A 93 -2.48 -12.63 -22.24
N ASN A 94 -1.77 -11.54 -22.55
CA ASN A 94 -0.37 -11.33 -22.16
C ASN A 94 -0.15 -11.19 -20.63
N ASN A 95 -1.22 -10.92 -19.88
CA ASN A 95 -1.23 -10.95 -18.41
C ASN A 95 -1.74 -12.28 -17.83
N GLY A 96 -1.87 -13.31 -18.66
CA GLY A 96 -2.20 -14.69 -18.27
C GLY A 96 -3.69 -14.94 -18.02
N TYR A 97 -4.59 -14.04 -18.43
CA TYR A 97 -6.02 -14.25 -18.23
C TYR A 97 -6.53 -15.37 -19.15
N PRO A 98 -7.28 -16.35 -18.63
CA PRO A 98 -7.89 -17.39 -19.46
C PRO A 98 -8.87 -16.82 -20.49
N VAL A 99 -8.81 -17.32 -21.72
CA VAL A 99 -9.63 -16.83 -22.86
C VAL A 99 -11.12 -16.84 -22.56
N ASN A 100 -11.62 -17.87 -21.88
CA ASN A 100 -13.01 -17.98 -21.46
C ASN A 100 -13.41 -16.86 -20.47
N ILE A 101 -12.53 -16.49 -19.55
CA ILE A 101 -12.74 -15.38 -18.61
C ILE A 101 -12.70 -14.05 -19.36
N ILE A 102 -11.72 -13.85 -20.25
CA ILE A 102 -11.64 -12.63 -21.08
C ILE A 102 -12.94 -12.44 -21.84
N ASN A 103 -13.34 -13.42 -22.66
CA ASN A 103 -14.52 -13.31 -23.51
C ASN A 103 -15.79 -13.09 -22.69
N LYS A 104 -15.99 -13.85 -21.61
CA LYS A 104 -17.16 -13.72 -20.73
C LYS A 104 -17.29 -12.31 -20.15
N TYR A 105 -16.23 -11.77 -19.57
CA TYR A 105 -16.32 -10.50 -18.82
C TYR A 105 -16.18 -9.27 -19.71
N VAL A 106 -15.46 -9.36 -20.84
CA VAL A 106 -15.48 -8.31 -21.88
C VAL A 106 -16.90 -8.15 -22.42
N LEU A 107 -17.53 -9.24 -22.88
CA LEU A 107 -18.91 -9.18 -23.39
C LEU A 107 -19.90 -8.68 -22.35
N LYS A 108 -19.77 -9.14 -21.10
CA LYS A 108 -20.60 -8.67 -19.99
C LYS A 108 -20.47 -7.16 -19.79
N ARG A 109 -19.24 -6.62 -19.87
CA ARG A 109 -19.01 -5.20 -19.67
C ARG A 109 -19.50 -4.35 -20.84
N ILE A 110 -19.28 -4.79 -22.08
CA ILE A 110 -19.81 -4.11 -23.28
C ILE A 110 -21.33 -3.98 -23.21
N LYS A 111 -22.04 -5.09 -22.89
CA LYS A 111 -23.50 -5.06 -22.71
C LYS A 111 -23.90 -4.06 -21.61
N HIS A 112 -23.19 -4.08 -20.49
CA HIS A 112 -23.48 -3.14 -19.40
C HIS A 112 -23.33 -1.67 -19.82
N LEU A 113 -22.30 -1.32 -20.62
CA LEU A 113 -22.11 0.04 -21.11
C LEU A 113 -23.23 0.47 -22.07
N LYS A 114 -23.68 -0.41 -22.97
CA LYS A 114 -24.79 -0.14 -23.89
C LYS A 114 -26.13 0.12 -23.17
N HIS A 115 -26.37 -0.54 -22.04
CA HIS A 115 -27.61 -0.42 -21.29
C HIS A 115 -27.58 0.62 -20.15
N LYS A 116 -26.50 1.40 -20.01
CA LYS A 116 -26.32 2.34 -18.89
C LYS A 116 -27.16 3.63 -19.00
N ASN A 117 -27.78 3.91 -20.14
CA ASN A 117 -28.51 5.15 -20.42
C ASN A 117 -29.84 5.35 -19.65
N GLY A 118 -30.05 4.77 -18.46
CA GLY A 118 -31.32 5.01 -17.75
C GLY A 118 -31.50 4.53 -16.32
N ARG A 119 -30.50 3.97 -15.63
CA ARG A 119 -30.67 3.56 -14.22
C ARG A 119 -29.46 3.92 -13.36
N HIS A 120 -29.46 5.13 -12.82
CA HIS A 120 -28.72 5.42 -11.59
C HIS A 120 -29.42 4.66 -10.45
N ASN A 121 -28.88 3.50 -10.05
CA ASN A 121 -29.36 2.74 -8.90
C ASN A 121 -28.95 3.46 -7.59
N LEU A 122 -29.63 4.56 -7.29
CA LEU A 122 -29.48 5.35 -6.06
C LEU A 122 -29.78 4.52 -4.79
N GLU A 123 -30.55 3.43 -4.90
CA GLU A 123 -30.93 2.59 -3.77
C GLU A 123 -29.77 1.76 -3.17
N ASN A 124 -28.80 1.33 -3.98
CA ASN A 124 -27.66 0.54 -3.50
C ASN A 124 -26.59 1.40 -2.79
N GLU A 125 -26.53 2.70 -3.09
CA GLU A 125 -25.62 3.63 -2.40
C GLU A 125 -26.11 3.94 -0.98
N ARG A 126 -27.43 4.00 -0.75
CA ARG A 126 -28.00 4.26 0.59
C ARG A 126 -27.75 3.11 1.57
N LYS A 127 -27.82 1.85 1.14
CA LYS A 127 -27.61 0.67 2.02
C LYS A 127 -26.16 0.50 2.52
N ASN A 128 -25.17 1.11 1.86
CA ASN A 128 -23.75 0.95 2.21
C ASN A 128 -23.16 2.10 3.05
N LYS A 129 -23.88 3.22 3.24
CA LYS A 129 -23.32 4.41 3.92
C LYS A 129 -23.12 4.25 5.43
N ASN A 130 -23.76 3.27 6.07
CA ASN A 130 -23.76 3.15 7.54
C ASN A 130 -22.92 1.98 8.08
N LYS A 131 -22.16 1.26 7.24
CA LYS A 131 -21.32 0.15 7.69
C LYS A 131 -19.92 0.63 8.03
N GLU A 132 -19.43 0.29 9.22
CA GLU A 132 -18.02 0.47 9.56
C GLU A 132 -17.14 -0.36 8.61
N ARG A 133 -16.07 0.25 8.12
CA ARG A 133 -15.20 -0.37 7.13
C ARG A 133 -13.98 -0.98 7.79
N ILE A 134 -13.74 -2.27 7.52
CA ILE A 134 -12.55 -3.00 7.96
C ILE A 134 -11.72 -3.45 6.77
N THR A 135 -10.41 -3.35 6.91
CA THR A 135 -9.45 -3.82 5.92
C THR A 135 -8.71 -5.05 6.41
N ILE A 136 -8.69 -6.13 5.63
CA ILE A 136 -7.92 -7.34 5.94
C ILE A 136 -7.03 -7.74 4.76
N PRO A 137 -5.84 -8.32 5.00
CA PRO A 137 -5.00 -8.84 3.92
C PRO A 137 -5.72 -9.98 3.19
N TYR A 138 -5.59 -10.02 1.87
CA TYR A 138 -6.11 -11.11 1.05
C TYR A 138 -5.18 -12.31 1.10
N ILE A 139 -5.73 -13.42 1.58
CA ILE A 139 -5.14 -14.74 1.63
C ILE A 139 -6.17 -15.65 0.96
N LYS A 140 -5.75 -16.31 -0.13
CA LYS A 140 -6.61 -17.23 -0.88
C LYS A 140 -7.25 -18.24 0.07
N ASN A 141 -8.54 -18.50 -0.10
CA ASN A 141 -9.37 -19.41 0.68
C ASN A 141 -9.65 -19.00 2.15
N LEU A 142 -8.86 -18.13 2.76
CA LEU A 142 -9.07 -17.68 4.14
C LEU A 142 -9.86 -16.36 4.21
N SER A 143 -9.38 -15.33 3.50
CA SER A 143 -9.94 -13.98 3.64
C SER A 143 -11.36 -13.88 3.12
N SER A 144 -11.77 -14.72 2.16
CA SER A 144 -13.15 -14.80 1.71
C SER A 144 -14.11 -15.28 2.81
N THR A 145 -13.66 -16.22 3.64
CA THR A 145 -14.47 -16.79 4.73
C THR A 145 -14.59 -15.77 5.86
N ILE A 146 -13.45 -15.21 6.29
CA ILE A 146 -13.41 -14.11 7.26
C ILE A 146 -14.27 -12.93 6.78
N GLY A 147 -14.15 -12.58 5.50
CA GLY A 147 -14.91 -11.49 4.90
C GLY A 147 -16.41 -11.73 4.94
N LYS A 148 -16.88 -12.96 4.73
CA LYS A 148 -18.32 -13.30 4.85
C LYS A 148 -18.81 -13.11 6.29
N ILE A 149 -18.06 -13.60 7.28
CA ILE A 149 -18.40 -13.49 8.70
C ILE A 149 -18.44 -12.02 9.14
N LEU A 150 -17.43 -11.23 8.76
CA LEU A 150 -17.39 -9.80 9.08
C LEU A 150 -18.54 -9.03 8.42
N ASN A 151 -18.88 -9.36 7.17
CA ASN A 151 -20.01 -8.75 6.48
C ASN A 151 -21.36 -9.08 7.13
N SER A 152 -21.53 -10.29 7.70
CA SER A 152 -22.78 -10.69 8.39
C SER A 152 -22.98 -9.99 9.73
N VAL A 153 -21.89 -9.60 10.41
CA VAL A 153 -21.96 -8.82 11.66
C VAL A 153 -21.94 -7.30 11.44
N GLY A 154 -22.12 -6.85 10.20
CA GLY A 154 -22.34 -5.43 9.89
C GLY A 154 -21.12 -4.66 9.36
N PHE A 155 -19.94 -5.26 9.24
CA PHE A 155 -18.77 -4.58 8.67
C PHE A 155 -18.81 -4.55 7.14
N GLN A 156 -18.22 -3.52 6.55
CA GLN A 156 -17.83 -3.50 5.15
C GLN A 156 -16.39 -3.96 5.01
N VAL A 157 -16.17 -5.13 4.42
CA VAL A 157 -14.82 -5.70 4.28
C VAL A 157 -14.16 -5.26 2.98
N ALA A 158 -12.96 -4.68 3.10
CA ALA A 158 -12.07 -4.41 1.98
C ALA A 158 -10.79 -5.25 2.09
N TYR A 159 -10.29 -5.73 0.95
CA TYR A 159 -9.09 -6.57 0.91
C TYR A 159 -7.85 -5.75 0.53
N THR A 160 -6.79 -5.87 1.32
CA THR A 160 -5.46 -5.36 0.99
C THR A 160 -4.59 -6.47 0.40
N VAL A 161 -3.65 -6.11 -0.46
CA VAL A 161 -2.65 -7.07 -1.00
C VAL A 161 -1.28 -6.56 -0.56
N PRO A 162 -0.68 -7.15 0.49
CA PRO A 162 0.53 -6.62 1.11
C PRO A 162 1.77 -6.84 0.24
N ASN A 163 1.83 -7.96 -0.50
CA ASN A 163 2.96 -8.31 -1.37
C ASN A 163 2.86 -7.56 -2.71
N LYS A 164 3.24 -6.28 -2.66
CA LYS A 164 3.29 -5.40 -3.82
C LYS A 164 4.67 -5.45 -4.49
N LEU A 165 4.71 -5.15 -5.78
CA LEU A 165 5.98 -5.06 -6.52
C LEU A 165 6.91 -3.99 -5.94
N ASP A 166 6.38 -2.94 -5.31
CA ASP A 166 7.20 -1.89 -4.68
C ASP A 166 8.07 -2.37 -3.51
N GLN A 167 7.76 -3.54 -2.93
CA GLN A 167 8.58 -4.17 -1.90
C GLN A 167 9.89 -4.73 -2.48
N ILE A 168 9.85 -5.15 -3.76
CA ILE A 168 10.98 -5.73 -4.49
C ILE A 168 11.65 -4.65 -5.34
N ILE A 169 10.86 -3.89 -6.09
CA ILE A 169 11.29 -2.84 -7.00
C ILE A 169 11.10 -1.49 -6.28
N LYS A 170 12.13 -1.07 -5.55
CA LYS A 170 12.15 0.22 -4.87
C LYS A 170 12.61 1.32 -5.82
N ARG A 171 12.14 2.55 -5.58
CA ARG A 171 12.46 3.75 -6.40
C ARG A 171 13.93 4.22 -6.30
N GLY A 172 14.85 3.36 -5.89
CA GLY A 172 16.28 3.68 -5.79
C GLY A 172 16.62 4.87 -4.87
N LYS A 173 15.76 5.21 -3.91
CA LYS A 173 16.09 6.25 -2.93
C LYS A 173 17.16 5.73 -1.98
N ASP A 174 18.12 6.58 -1.65
CA ASP A 174 19.16 6.26 -0.67
C ASP A 174 18.56 5.87 0.67
N MET A 175 19.07 4.78 1.24
CA MET A 175 18.66 4.35 2.57
C MET A 175 19.23 5.33 3.59
N LEU A 176 18.35 5.89 4.44
CA LEU A 176 18.81 6.71 5.55
C LEU A 176 19.58 5.83 6.57
N PRO A 177 20.72 6.31 7.09
CA PRO A 177 21.44 5.65 8.19
C PRO A 177 20.50 5.34 9.37
N LYS A 178 20.69 4.19 10.05
CA LYS A 178 19.78 3.69 11.11
C LYS A 178 19.42 4.77 12.15
N LEU A 179 20.41 5.52 12.62
CA LEU A 179 20.25 6.61 13.59
C LEU A 179 19.35 7.76 13.13
N LYS A 180 19.34 8.04 11.82
CA LYS A 180 18.52 9.09 11.20
C LYS A 180 17.13 8.59 10.78
N GLN A 181 16.80 7.32 11.01
CA GLN A 181 15.48 6.82 10.71
C GLN A 181 14.43 7.31 11.72
N MET A 182 13.19 7.48 11.25
CA MET A 182 12.04 7.94 12.03
C MET A 182 10.89 6.96 11.90
N ASN A 183 9.91 7.04 12.81
CA ASN A 183 8.70 6.20 12.81
C ASN A 183 9.02 4.70 12.90
N VAL A 184 9.97 4.34 13.77
CA VAL A 184 10.48 2.98 13.88
C VAL A 184 10.24 2.33 15.24
N VAL A 185 10.14 1.01 15.24
CA VAL A 185 10.42 0.16 16.40
C VAL A 185 11.89 -0.24 16.31
N TYR A 186 12.65 0.01 17.37
CA TYR A 186 14.07 -0.30 17.45
C TYR A 186 14.36 -1.20 18.65
N LYS A 187 15.51 -1.88 18.59
CA LYS A 187 16.05 -2.70 19.66
C LYS A 187 17.49 -2.29 19.94
N ILE A 188 17.83 -2.23 21.23
CA ILE A 188 19.20 -2.08 21.73
C ILE A 188 19.51 -3.26 22.66
N ASN A 189 20.73 -3.80 22.58
CA ASN A 189 21.17 -4.91 23.40
C ASN A 189 22.03 -4.39 24.56
N CYS A 190 21.97 -5.07 25.70
CA CYS A 190 22.96 -4.88 26.74
C CYS A 190 24.30 -5.45 26.26
N LEU A 191 25.40 -4.76 26.56
CA LEU A 191 26.76 -5.20 26.22
C LEU A 191 27.30 -6.27 27.17
N HIS A 192 26.66 -6.45 28.33
CA HIS A 192 27.19 -7.21 29.47
C HIS A 192 26.33 -8.44 29.83
N CYS A 193 25.12 -8.54 29.27
CA CYS A 193 24.25 -9.71 29.45
C CYS A 193 23.27 -9.86 28.28
N ASP A 194 22.53 -10.97 28.26
CA ASP A 194 21.53 -11.27 27.21
C ASP A 194 20.30 -10.34 27.19
N ALA A 195 20.24 -9.35 28.08
CA ALA A 195 19.10 -8.46 28.17
C ALA A 195 19.04 -7.50 26.97
N CYS A 196 17.83 -7.09 26.59
CA CYS A 196 17.64 -6.09 25.55
C CYS A 196 16.46 -5.17 25.86
N TYR A 197 16.39 -4.04 25.18
CA TYR A 197 15.26 -3.13 25.23
C TYR A 197 14.69 -2.95 23.83
N VAL A 198 13.37 -3.03 23.72
CA VAL A 198 12.62 -2.71 22.49
C VAL A 198 11.77 -1.47 22.75
N GLY A 199 11.86 -0.49 21.87
CA GLY A 199 11.06 0.73 21.98
C GLY A 199 10.62 1.26 20.63
N GLN A 200 9.64 2.15 20.60
CA GLN A 200 9.29 2.91 19.40
C GLN A 200 9.58 4.40 19.50
N THR A 201 9.75 5.04 18.34
CA THR A 201 9.90 6.49 18.23
C THR A 201 9.28 7.03 16.94
N LYS A 202 8.61 8.18 17.04
CA LYS A 202 8.18 9.00 15.89
C LYS A 202 9.34 9.86 15.35
N ARG A 203 10.35 10.14 16.18
CA ARG A 203 11.51 11.00 15.88
C ARG A 203 12.69 10.18 15.40
N HIS A 204 13.83 10.84 15.14
CA HIS A 204 15.07 10.13 14.86
C HIS A 204 15.43 9.16 15.99
N VAL A 205 15.90 7.97 15.63
CA VAL A 205 16.38 6.97 16.60
C VAL A 205 17.45 7.58 17.49
N GLU A 206 18.38 8.33 16.91
CA GLU A 206 19.45 9.02 17.64
C GLU A 206 18.93 9.88 18.78
N THR A 207 17.88 10.68 18.52
CA THR A 207 17.28 11.54 19.54
C THR A 207 16.73 10.71 20.70
N ARG A 208 16.08 9.58 20.38
CA ARG A 208 15.51 8.70 21.41
C ARG A 208 16.58 7.97 22.22
N LEU A 209 17.67 7.53 21.58
CA LEU A 209 18.80 6.92 22.28
C LEU A 209 19.49 7.91 23.21
N ARG A 210 19.70 9.15 22.75
CA ARG A 210 20.29 10.21 23.58
C ARG A 210 19.48 10.47 24.84
N GLU A 211 18.15 10.47 24.73
CA GLU A 211 17.27 10.58 25.90
C GLU A 211 17.49 9.45 26.90
N HIS A 212 17.60 8.20 26.44
CA HIS A 212 17.92 7.07 27.32
C HIS A 212 19.31 7.19 27.97
N MET A 213 20.32 7.68 27.25
CA MET A 213 21.67 7.87 27.80
C MET A 213 21.69 8.86 28.95
N VAL A 214 21.02 10.01 28.79
CA VAL A 214 21.03 11.09 29.79
C VAL A 214 20.04 10.86 30.93
N ASP A 215 19.10 9.94 30.78
CA ASP A 215 18.04 9.65 31.76
C ASP A 215 18.59 9.17 33.11
N VAL A 216 19.79 8.57 33.16
CA VAL A 216 20.50 8.20 34.40
C VAL A 216 20.78 9.39 35.33
N ARG A 217 20.83 10.61 34.78
CA ARG A 217 21.06 11.85 35.54
C ARG A 217 19.82 12.32 36.32
N LYS A 218 18.65 11.74 36.07
CA LYS A 218 17.42 12.05 36.81
C LYS A 218 17.43 11.38 38.18
N SER A 219 16.45 11.75 39.01
CA SER A 219 16.19 11.05 40.27
C SER A 219 15.94 9.55 40.02
N VAL A 220 16.35 8.70 40.96
CA VAL A 220 16.23 7.23 40.82
C VAL A 220 14.77 6.78 40.64
N SER A 221 13.83 7.49 41.27
CA SER A 221 12.40 7.24 41.09
C SER A 221 11.91 7.44 39.65
N ASP A 222 12.56 8.34 38.90
CA ASP A 222 12.18 8.73 37.54
C ASP A 222 12.95 7.97 36.45
N HIS A 223 13.84 7.05 36.84
CA HIS A 223 14.62 6.27 35.86
C HIS A 223 13.72 5.41 34.98
N SER A 224 13.95 5.48 33.67
CA SER A 224 13.43 4.52 32.71
C SER A 224 13.96 3.12 32.99
N VAL A 225 13.29 2.09 32.46
CA VAL A 225 13.75 0.69 32.62
C VAL A 225 15.17 0.46 32.10
N VAL A 226 15.55 1.19 31.05
CA VAL A 226 16.91 1.17 30.50
C VAL A 226 17.90 1.70 31.52
N SER A 227 17.64 2.88 32.10
CA SER A 227 18.50 3.48 33.13
C SER A 227 18.54 2.66 34.42
N LYS A 228 17.40 2.10 34.85
CA LYS A 228 17.33 1.21 36.01
C LYS A 228 18.24 -0.01 35.81
N HIS A 229 18.16 -0.66 34.65
CA HIS A 229 19.04 -1.78 34.34
C HIS A 229 20.53 -1.37 34.39
N ARG A 230 20.88 -0.22 33.81
CA ARG A 230 22.26 0.28 33.81
C ARG A 230 22.78 0.53 35.23
N VAL A 231 22.01 1.20 36.08
CA VAL A 231 22.42 1.56 37.44
C VAL A 231 22.42 0.35 38.37
N THR A 232 21.41 -0.53 38.29
CA THR A 232 21.30 -1.67 39.21
C THR A 232 22.36 -2.73 38.97
N TYR A 233 22.75 -2.96 37.71
CA TYR A 233 23.68 -4.02 37.34
C TYR A 233 25.06 -3.51 36.90
N ASP A 234 25.29 -2.20 36.92
CA ASP A 234 26.49 -1.55 36.36
C ASP A 234 26.75 -1.98 34.90
N HIS A 235 25.66 -2.03 34.12
CA HIS A 235 25.68 -2.44 32.72
C HIS A 235 25.54 -1.23 31.80
N ASP A 236 25.95 -1.38 30.55
CA ASP A 236 25.60 -0.46 29.47
C ASP A 236 24.98 -1.15 28.24
N PHE A 237 24.33 -0.36 27.38
CA PHE A 237 23.73 -0.80 26.13
C PHE A 237 24.57 -0.41 24.92
N ASP A 238 24.46 -1.16 23.82
CA ASP A 238 25.02 -0.75 22.54
C ASP A 238 24.18 0.39 21.95
N TRP A 239 24.71 1.60 22.06
CA TRP A 239 24.09 2.81 21.53
C TRP A 239 24.44 3.09 20.06
N SER A 240 25.50 2.46 19.56
CA SER A 240 26.08 2.78 18.25
C SER A 240 25.35 2.06 17.12
N ASP A 241 24.88 0.84 17.36
CA ASP A 241 24.18 0.03 16.37
C ASP A 241 22.78 -0.41 16.81
N PRO A 242 21.80 0.51 16.90
CA PRO A 242 20.43 0.12 17.15
C PRO A 242 19.87 -0.73 16.00
N LEU A 243 19.22 -1.83 16.33
CA LEU A 243 18.52 -2.65 15.34
C LEU A 243 17.15 -2.04 15.04
N VAL A 244 16.91 -1.63 13.80
CA VAL A 244 15.57 -1.21 13.35
C VAL A 244 14.74 -2.45 13.01
N LEU A 245 13.75 -2.76 13.85
CA LEU A 245 12.92 -3.97 13.72
C LEU A 245 11.72 -3.77 12.80
N HIS A 246 11.14 -2.56 12.81
CA HIS A 246 9.96 -2.24 12.01
C HIS A 246 9.84 -0.73 11.78
N ARG A 247 9.13 -0.34 10.72
CA ARG A 247 8.82 1.06 10.41
C ARG A 247 7.35 1.18 10.04
N ASP A 248 6.63 2.05 10.73
CA ASP A 248 5.24 2.39 10.41
C ASP A 248 4.97 3.84 10.84
N GLU A 249 4.41 4.65 9.94
CA GLU A 249 4.09 6.06 10.20
C GLU A 249 2.95 6.21 11.21
N PHE A 250 2.01 5.25 11.24
CA PHE A 250 0.85 5.28 12.11
C PHE A 250 1.20 4.79 13.51
N THR A 251 1.04 5.67 14.51
CA THR A 251 1.37 5.39 15.91
C THR A 251 0.75 4.09 16.42
N ARG A 252 -0.56 3.87 16.18
CA ARG A 252 -1.25 2.67 16.69
C ARG A 252 -0.69 1.36 16.12
N ARG A 253 -0.29 1.36 14.85
CA ARG A 253 0.33 0.17 14.22
C ARG A 253 1.73 -0.06 14.77
N ARG A 254 2.48 1.03 15.00
CA ARG A 254 3.81 0.99 15.59
C ARG A 254 3.80 0.55 17.06
N GLU A 255 2.79 0.92 17.84
CA GLU A 255 2.53 0.39 19.20
C GLU A 255 2.29 -1.12 19.16
N ILE A 256 1.44 -1.60 18.25
CA ILE A 256 1.19 -3.04 18.09
C ILE A 256 2.48 -3.77 17.69
N ALA A 257 3.26 -3.20 16.79
CA ALA A 257 4.55 -3.74 16.41
C ALA A 257 5.55 -3.77 17.58
N GLU A 258 5.64 -2.70 18.37
CA GLU A 258 6.45 -2.65 19.59
C GLU A 258 6.08 -3.78 20.55
N MET A 259 4.79 -3.94 20.88
CA MET A 259 4.32 -5.02 21.75
C MET A 259 4.65 -6.42 21.21
N TYR A 260 4.48 -6.61 19.90
CA TYR A 260 4.85 -7.85 19.21
C TYR A 260 6.35 -8.14 19.37
N PHE A 261 7.21 -7.16 19.10
CA PHE A 261 8.65 -7.34 19.17
C PHE A 261 9.15 -7.50 20.61
N ILE A 262 8.53 -6.85 21.61
CA ILE A 262 8.82 -7.09 23.03
C ILE A 262 8.54 -8.56 23.38
N LYS A 263 7.36 -9.08 23.04
CA LYS A 263 6.98 -10.48 23.32
C LYS A 263 7.83 -11.51 22.59
N LYS A 264 8.50 -11.13 21.49
CA LYS A 264 9.45 -11.99 20.77
C LYS A 264 10.82 -12.06 21.45
N GLN A 265 11.14 -11.16 22.37
CA GLN A 265 12.42 -11.21 23.09
C GLN A 265 12.39 -12.23 24.23
N THR A 266 13.52 -12.87 24.48
CA THR A 266 13.70 -13.82 25.58
C THR A 266 13.89 -13.13 26.92
N LYS A 267 14.71 -12.08 26.97
CA LYS A 267 15.04 -11.29 28.18
C LYS A 267 14.87 -9.78 27.93
N PRO A 268 13.65 -9.27 27.62
CA PRO A 268 13.44 -7.84 27.50
C PRO A 268 13.46 -7.16 28.87
N VAL A 269 14.09 -6.00 28.99
CA VAL A 269 14.01 -5.14 30.20
C VAL A 269 12.71 -4.31 30.24
N ASN A 270 11.92 -4.34 29.17
CA ASN A 270 10.59 -3.74 29.11
C ASN A 270 9.68 -4.25 30.24
N LEU A 271 8.71 -3.43 30.66
CA LEU A 271 7.75 -3.84 31.67
C LEU A 271 6.67 -4.71 31.03
N GLN A 272 6.15 -5.70 31.77
CA GLN A 272 5.05 -6.54 31.26
C GLN A 272 3.83 -5.70 30.84
N ARG A 273 3.56 -4.62 31.58
CA ARG A 273 2.48 -3.66 31.28
C ARG A 273 2.60 -3.00 29.91
N ASP A 274 3.80 -2.92 29.35
CA ASP A 274 4.05 -2.34 28.02
C ASP A 274 3.39 -3.17 26.91
N THR A 275 2.94 -4.40 27.22
CA THR A 275 2.29 -5.32 26.26
C THR A 275 0.81 -5.61 26.57
N ASN A 276 0.22 -4.94 27.57
CA ASN A 276 -1.16 -5.23 28.03
C ASN A 276 -2.23 -5.02 26.95
N ASN A 277 -1.98 -4.13 25.99
CA ASN A 277 -2.91 -3.84 24.90
C ASN A 277 -2.87 -4.89 23.77
N LEU A 278 -2.03 -5.93 23.88
CA LEU A 278 -1.98 -7.03 22.93
C LEU A 278 -2.59 -8.29 23.57
N PRO A 279 -3.76 -8.76 23.10
CA PRO A 279 -4.45 -9.90 23.70
C PRO A 279 -3.58 -11.17 23.75
N GLY A 280 -3.61 -11.88 24.89
CA GLY A 280 -2.82 -13.10 25.09
C GLY A 280 -3.13 -14.25 24.13
N VAL A 281 -4.26 -14.21 23.41
CA VAL A 281 -4.58 -15.16 22.34
C VAL A 281 -3.50 -15.20 21.23
N TYR A 282 -2.77 -14.09 21.05
CA TYR A 282 -1.69 -14.01 20.08
C TYR A 282 -0.38 -14.62 20.57
N ASP A 283 -0.23 -14.91 21.87
CA ASP A 283 1.06 -15.36 22.44
C ASP A 283 1.53 -16.67 21.82
N ARG A 284 0.60 -17.59 21.52
CA ARG A 284 0.93 -18.85 20.83
C ARG A 284 1.51 -18.60 19.44
N VAL A 285 0.91 -17.68 18.69
CA VAL A 285 1.35 -17.33 17.33
C VAL A 285 2.71 -16.65 17.36
N ILE A 286 2.90 -15.71 18.30
CA ILE A 286 4.14 -14.93 18.43
C ILE A 286 5.33 -15.81 18.81
N ARG A 287 5.11 -16.79 19.71
CA ARG A 287 6.18 -17.71 20.14
C ARG A 287 6.49 -18.81 19.12
N SER A 288 5.56 -19.10 18.22
CA SER A 288 5.72 -20.13 17.17
C SER A 288 6.40 -19.62 15.88
N ALA A 289 6.68 -18.32 15.77
CA ALA A 289 7.17 -17.65 14.56
C ALA A 289 8.51 -16.94 14.76
#